data_AF-A0A7V9SLD5-F1
#
_entry.id   AF-A0A7V9SLD5-F1
#
_cell.length_a   1.000
_cell.length_b   1.000
_cell.length_c   1.000
_cell.angle_alpha   90.00
_cell.angle_beta   90.00
_cell.angle_gamma   90.00
#
_symmetry.space_group_name_H-M   'P 1'
#
loop_
_entity.id
_entity.type
_entity.pdbx_description
1 polymer ?
#
loop_
_entity_poly.entity_id
_entity_poly.type
_entity_poly.pdbx_seq_one_letter_code
_entity_poly.pdbx_strand_id
1 'polypeptide(L)'
;MNNERFEKLKASVIEAGLILQGKQKPSREFQFKVAENPKNLEEIWAICLESDDTSLLIPRKLYLVKFGENGVWVRDEAGEMTVCDKEDFLPLAFSPEVEELLAVAA
;
A
#
# COMPACT_ATOMS: atom_id res chain seq x y z
N MET A 1 -15.01 26.86 19.73
CA MET A 1 -14.85 26.56 18.29
C MET A 1 -15.36 27.76 17.52
N ASN A 2 -14.56 28.41 16.67
CA ASN A 2 -15.00 29.64 15.98
C ASN A 2 -16.09 29.32 14.95
N ASN A 3 -17.19 30.09 14.95
CA ASN A 3 -18.32 29.90 14.02
C ASN A 3 -17.90 29.83 12.55
N GLU A 4 -16.88 30.60 12.17
CA GLU A 4 -16.33 30.57 10.81
C GLU A 4 -15.73 29.21 10.41
N ARG A 5 -15.11 28.48 11.35
CA ARG A 5 -14.60 27.13 11.08
C ARG A 5 -15.74 26.14 10.87
N PHE A 6 -16.81 26.28 11.64
CA PHE A 6 -17.98 25.41 11.51
C PHE A 6 -18.68 25.58 10.16
N GLU A 7 -18.90 26.83 9.74
CA GLU A 7 -19.53 27.11 8.43
C GLU A 7 -18.66 26.64 7.25
N LYS A 8 -17.34 26.82 7.33
CA LYS A 8 -16.42 26.26 6.33
C LYS A 8 -16.49 24.73 6.26
N LEU A 9 -16.51 24.07 7.41
CA LEU A 9 -16.58 22.60 7.46
C LEU A 9 -17.91 22.09 6.86
N LYS A 10 -19.02 22.74 7.21
CA LYS A 10 -20.35 22.42 6.72
C LYS A 10 -20.44 22.56 5.20
N ALA A 11 -19.86 23.62 4.63
CA ALA A 11 -19.80 23.82 3.19
C ALA A 11 -19.03 22.67 2.49
N SER A 12 -17.87 22.26 3.04
CA SER A 12 -17.08 21.16 2.48
C SER A 12 -17.80 19.80 2.55
N VAL A 13 -18.55 19.52 3.62
CA VAL A 13 -19.33 18.28 3.74
C VAL A 13 -20.46 18.23 2.70
N ILE A 14 -21.14 19.36 2.48
CA ILE A 14 -22.22 19.45 1.48
C ILE A 14 -21.64 19.27 0.06
N GLU A 15 -20.51 19.91 -0.23
CA GLU A 15 -19.82 19.77 -1.53
C GLU A 15 -19.41 18.31 -1.80
N ALA A 16 -18.84 17.62 -0.81
CA ALA A 16 -18.51 16.20 -0.92
C ALA A 16 -19.75 15.33 -1.19
N GLY A 17 -20.86 15.61 -0.52
CA GLY A 17 -22.13 14.91 -0.75
C GLY A 17 -22.69 15.09 -2.16
N LEU A 18 -22.56 16.29 -2.74
CA LEU A 18 -22.98 16.58 -4.12
C LEU A 18 -22.10 15.89 -5.17
N ILE A 19 -20.80 15.77 -4.90
CA ILE A 19 -19.85 15.03 -5.74
C ILE A 19 -20.18 13.54 -5.75
N LEU A 20 -20.42 12.93 -4.59
CA LEU A 20 -20.78 11.51 -4.47
C LEU A 20 -22.12 11.17 -5.15
N GLN A 21 -23.07 12.12 -5.17
CA GLN A 21 -24.34 11.98 -5.89
C GLN A 21 -24.24 12.23 -7.40
N GLY A 22 -23.05 12.56 -7.92
CA GLY A 22 -22.83 12.87 -9.33
C GLY A 22 -23.46 14.18 -9.82
N LYS A 23 -23.99 15.01 -8.90
CA LYS A 23 -24.63 16.30 -9.23
C LYS A 23 -23.62 17.43 -9.44
N GLN A 24 -22.41 17.26 -8.94
CA GLN A 24 -21.33 18.21 -9.07
C GLN A 24 -20.05 17.48 -9.46
N LYS A 25 -19.36 17.95 -10.50
CA LYS A 25 -18.04 17.41 -10.84
C LYS A 25 -17.03 17.85 -9.77
N PRO A 26 -16.16 16.96 -9.26
CA PRO A 26 -15.12 17.34 -8.32
C PRO A 26 -14.26 18.45 -8.94
N SER A 27 -14.03 19.53 -8.20
CA SER A 27 -13.19 20.65 -8.63
C SER A 27 -11.69 20.28 -8.67
N ARG A 28 -11.32 19.17 -8.04
CA ARG A 28 -9.97 18.61 -8.01
C ARG A 28 -10.00 17.16 -8.50
N GLU A 29 -9.29 16.90 -9.59
CA GLU A 29 -8.96 15.54 -9.99
C GLU A 29 -7.96 14.98 -8.98
N PHE A 30 -8.36 13.98 -8.22
CA PHE A 30 -7.42 13.21 -7.40
C PHE A 30 -6.60 12.34 -8.33
N GLN A 31 -5.37 12.74 -8.60
CA GLN A 31 -4.40 11.90 -9.29
C GLN A 31 -3.95 10.80 -8.33
N PHE A 32 -4.69 9.69 -8.29
CA PHE A 32 -4.17 8.45 -7.73
C PHE A 32 -3.10 7.95 -8.70
N LYS A 33 -1.83 8.12 -8.33
CA LYS A 33 -0.76 7.39 -8.99
C LYS A 33 -0.88 5.94 -8.55
N VAL A 34 -1.66 5.15 -9.30
CA VAL A 34 -1.53 3.70 -9.25
C VAL A 34 -0.12 3.43 -9.74
N ALA A 35 0.78 3.13 -8.81
CA ALA A 35 2.13 2.78 -9.19
C ALA A 35 2.02 1.57 -10.14
N GLU A 36 2.69 1.62 -11.28
CA GLU A 36 2.71 0.49 -12.20
C GLU A 36 3.60 -0.60 -11.61
N ASN A 37 3.06 -1.82 -11.53
CA ASN A 37 3.82 -2.97 -11.03
C ASN A 37 5.01 -3.22 -11.98
N PRO A 38 6.25 -3.13 -11.50
CA PRO A 38 7.44 -3.30 -12.34
C PRO A 38 7.46 -4.71 -12.94
N LYS A 39 7.48 -4.80 -14.28
CA LYS A 39 7.34 -6.06 -15.02
C LYS A 39 8.54 -7.00 -14.92
N ASN A 40 9.70 -6.56 -14.42
CA ASN A 40 10.98 -7.28 -14.53
C ASN A 40 11.80 -7.30 -13.22
N LEU A 41 11.16 -7.21 -12.05
CA LEU A 41 11.89 -7.38 -10.79
C LEU A 41 11.69 -8.80 -10.28
N GLU A 42 12.80 -9.44 -9.92
CA GLU A 42 12.79 -10.75 -9.26
C GLU A 42 12.06 -10.65 -7.94
N GLU A 43 11.17 -11.62 -7.71
CA GLU A 43 10.49 -11.78 -6.42
C GLU A 43 11.49 -12.40 -5.45
N ILE A 44 11.70 -11.74 -4.32
CA ILE A 44 12.54 -12.24 -3.25
C ILE A 44 11.78 -12.26 -1.94
N TRP A 45 12.15 -13.17 -1.05
CA TRP A 45 11.59 -13.19 0.29
C TRP A 45 12.19 -12.09 1.14
N ALA A 46 11.36 -11.39 1.91
CA ALA A 46 11.81 -10.38 2.85
C ALA A 46 11.00 -10.43 4.15
N ILE A 47 11.64 -10.05 5.26
CA ILE A 47 10.97 -9.85 6.54
C ILE A 47 10.53 -8.39 6.62
N CYS A 48 9.25 -8.16 6.89
CA CYS A 48 8.75 -6.84 7.30
C CYS A 48 9.29 -6.54 8.70
N LEU A 49 10.09 -5.50 8.88
CA LEU A 49 10.64 -5.07 10.17
C LEU A 49 9.65 -4.20 10.94
N GLU A 50 9.09 -3.22 10.24
CA GLU A 50 8.13 -2.24 10.73
C GLU A 50 7.00 -2.05 9.72
N SER A 51 5.85 -1.59 10.18
CA SER A 51 4.72 -1.24 9.32
C SER A 51 3.85 -0.20 9.99
N ASP A 52 3.51 0.84 9.22
CA ASP A 52 2.55 1.87 9.62
C ASP A 52 1.11 1.36 9.64
N ASP A 53 0.82 0.25 8.94
CA ASP A 53 -0.51 -0.35 8.86
C ASP A 53 -0.47 -1.85 9.17
N THR A 54 -0.64 -2.16 10.46
CA THR A 54 -0.69 -3.54 10.96
C THR A 54 -1.85 -4.37 10.43
N SER A 55 -2.84 -3.74 9.78
CA SER A 55 -3.95 -4.46 9.16
C SER A 55 -3.58 -5.04 7.79
N LEU A 56 -2.60 -4.44 7.11
CA LEU A 56 -2.07 -4.89 5.82
C LEU A 56 -0.82 -5.76 6.01
N LEU A 57 0.10 -5.35 6.89
CA LEU A 57 1.38 -6.02 7.08
C LEU A 57 1.67 -6.31 8.54
N ILE A 58 2.18 -7.51 8.80
CA ILE A 58 2.51 -7.98 10.15
C ILE A 58 4.03 -7.87 10.32
N PRO A 59 4.51 -7.03 11.25
CA PRO A 59 5.94 -6.97 11.57
C PRO A 59 6.49 -8.35 11.95
N ARG A 60 7.72 -8.61 11.52
CA ARG A 60 8.49 -9.85 11.63
C ARG A 60 7.92 -11.03 10.84
N LYS A 61 6.96 -10.80 9.96
CA LYS A 61 6.46 -11.82 9.03
C LYS A 61 7.24 -11.78 7.71
N LEU A 62 7.35 -12.96 7.10
CA LEU A 62 7.91 -13.17 5.77
C LEU A 62 6.89 -12.82 4.70
N TYR A 63 7.32 -12.05 3.71
CA TYR A 63 6.55 -11.68 2.54
C TYR A 63 7.35 -11.93 1.27
N LEU A 64 6.65 -12.25 0.20
CA LEU A 64 7.22 -12.28 -1.14
C LEU A 64 7.12 -10.86 -1.72
N VAL A 65 8.27 -10.26 -2.04
CA VAL A 65 8.34 -8.84 -2.38
C VAL A 65 9.15 -8.58 -3.65
N LYS A 66 8.93 -7.42 -4.27
CA LYS A 66 9.77 -6.89 -5.36
C LYS A 66 10.38 -5.55 -4.97
N PHE A 67 11.71 -5.47 -4.98
CA PHE A 67 12.42 -4.23 -4.68
C PHE A 67 12.54 -3.35 -5.92
N GLY A 68 11.65 -2.35 -6.05
CA GLY A 68 11.67 -1.39 -7.14
C GLY A 68 12.48 -0.14 -6.83
N GLU A 69 12.57 0.80 -7.77
CA GLU A 69 13.26 2.08 -7.53
C GLU A 69 12.56 2.90 -6.43
N ASN A 70 11.23 2.93 -6.46
CA ASN A 70 10.38 3.78 -5.62
C ASN A 70 9.93 3.15 -4.30
N GLY A 71 10.30 1.91 -4.02
CA GLY A 71 9.82 1.20 -2.83
C GLY A 71 9.85 -0.32 -2.99
N VAL A 72 9.25 -1.01 -2.03
CA VAL A 72 9.09 -2.46 -2.01
C VAL A 72 7.64 -2.79 -2.28
N TRP A 73 7.42 -3.60 -3.30
CA TRP A 73 6.10 -4.09 -3.65
C TRP A 73 5.83 -5.36 -2.87
N VAL A 74 4.80 -5.34 -2.04
CA VAL A 74 4.46 -6.43 -1.14
C VAL A 74 3.07 -6.93 -1.53
N ARG A 75 2.91 -8.25 -1.60
CA ARG A 75 1.58 -8.86 -1.65
C ARG A 75 1.13 -9.12 -0.22
N ASP A 76 0.03 -8.52 0.19
CA ASP A 76 -0.53 -8.73 1.53
C ASP A 76 -1.28 -10.07 1.64
N GLU A 77 -1.88 -10.32 2.81
CA GLU A 77 -2.67 -11.53 3.08
C GLU A 77 -3.98 -11.61 2.28
N ALA A 78 -4.51 -10.46 1.85
CA ALA A 78 -5.70 -10.38 1.01
C ALA A 78 -5.37 -10.61 -0.48
N GLY A 79 -4.08 -10.68 -0.83
CA GLY A 79 -3.59 -10.77 -2.20
C GLY A 79 -3.52 -9.42 -2.91
N GLU A 80 -3.73 -8.32 -2.18
CA GLU A 80 -3.57 -6.97 -2.72
C GLU A 80 -2.09 -6.58 -2.76
N MET A 81 -1.74 -5.73 -3.73
CA MET A 81 -0.38 -5.24 -3.90
C MET A 81 -0.26 -3.85 -3.27
N THR A 82 0.66 -3.71 -2.32
CA THR A 82 0.96 -2.44 -1.64
C THR A 82 2.41 -2.06 -1.87
N VAL A 83 2.69 -0.76 -1.95
CA VAL A 83 4.05 -0.23 -2.02
C VAL A 83 4.44 0.30 -0.64
N CYS A 84 5.54 -0.20 -0.12
CA CYS A 84 6.09 0.17 1.19
C CYS A 84 7.50 0.72 1.05
N ASP A 85 7.99 1.33 2.13
CA ASP A 85 9.36 1.84 2.16
C ASP A 85 10.36 0.70 2.21
N LYS A 86 11.53 0.92 1.61
CA LYS A 86 12.60 -0.10 1.55
C LYS A 86 13.18 -0.43 2.91
N GLU A 87 13.19 0.55 3.79
CA GLU A 87 13.79 0.46 5.12
C GLU A 87 12.97 -0.47 6.03
N ASP A 88 11.68 -0.64 5.72
CA ASP A 88 10.77 -1.54 6.44
C ASP A 88 11.00 -3.01 6.11
N PHE A 89 11.83 -3.35 5.11
CA PHE A 89 12.00 -4.72 4.64
C PHE A 89 13.45 -5.16 4.64
N LEU A 90 13.71 -6.30 5.29
CA LEU A 90 15.00 -6.96 5.23
C LEU A 90 14.94 -8.12 4.22
N PRO A 91 15.64 -8.02 3.07
CA PRO A 91 15.70 -9.10 2.10
C PRO A 91 16.43 -10.32 2.69
N LEU A 92 15.90 -11.51 2.42
CA LEU A 92 16.50 -12.77 2.79
C LEU A 92 16.83 -13.59 1.55
N ALA A 93 18.08 -14.03 1.48
CA ALA A 93 18.51 -15.05 0.53
C ALA A 93 18.44 -16.41 1.22
N PHE A 94 17.59 -17.29 0.71
CA PHE A 94 17.49 -18.66 1.17
C PHE A 94 18.29 -19.59 0.24
N SER A 95 18.60 -20.79 0.71
CA SER A 95 19.08 -21.82 -0.20
C SER A 95 17.93 -22.30 -1.10
N PRO A 96 18.21 -22.80 -2.31
CA PRO A 96 17.16 -23.26 -3.23
C PRO A 96 16.20 -24.29 -2.61
N GLU A 97 16.73 -25.17 -1.76
CA GLU A 97 15.96 -26.19 -1.02
C GLU A 97 14.88 -25.56 -0.11
N VAL A 98 15.19 -24.43 0.52
CA VAL A 98 14.26 -23.71 1.40
C VAL A 98 13.25 -22.91 0.58
N GLU A 99 13.67 -22.34 -0.55
CA GLU A 99 12.76 -21.64 -1.47
C GLU A 99 11.70 -22.58 -2.05
N GLU A 100 12.07 -23.80 -2.43
CA GLU A 100 11.13 -24.82 -2.88
C GLU A 100 10.11 -25.18 -1.80
N LEU A 101 10.54 -25.34 -0.54
CA LEU A 101 9.65 -25.62 0.58
C LEU A 101 8.67 -24.48 0.86
N LEU A 102 9.13 -23.23 0.76
CA LEU A 102 8.29 -22.05 0.94
C LEU A 102 7.27 -21.88 -0.20
N ALA A 103 7.65 -22.21 -1.44
CA ALA A 103 6.74 -22.16 -2.59
C ALA A 103 5.58 -23.17 -2.52
N VAL A 104 5.76 -24.28 -1.79
CA VAL A 104 4.71 -25.30 -1.59
C VAL A 104 3.75 -24.92 -0.46
N ALA A 105 4.16 -24.05 0.46
CA ALA A 105 3.39 -23.66 1.65
C ALA A 105 2.58 -22.36 1.48
N ALA A 106 2.88 -21.58 0.44
CA ALA A 106 2.19 -20.34 0.07
C ALA A 106 0.95 -20.60 -0.79
#